data_AF-C3Y7S5-F1
#
_entry.id   AF-C3Y7S5-F1
#
_cell.length_a   1.000
_cell.length_b   1.000
_cell.length_c   1.000
_cell.angle_alpha   90.00
_cell.angle_beta   90.00
_cell.angle_gamma   90.00
#
_symmetry.space_group_name_H-M   'P 1'
#
loop_
_entity.id
_entity.type
_entity.pdbx_description
1 polymer ?
#
loop_
_entity_poly.entity_id
_entity_poly.type
_entity_poly.pdbx_seq_one_letter_code
_entity_poly.pdbx_strand_id
1 'polypeptide(L)'
;PYAWWVTWDGRQADYWGGASPGSGNCACGQAGSSCAGSAGTCNCDANDYTWREDSGFLSHKDDLPVTQLRFGDTNEGSEEGYYTLGKLICYP
;
A
#
# COMPACT_ATOMS: atom_id res chain seq x y z
N PRO A 1 6.66 2.04 8.40
CA PRO A 1 5.89 2.45 7.20
C PRO A 1 5.06 3.70 7.46
N TYR A 2 5.11 4.67 6.54
CA TYR A 2 4.30 5.90 6.62
C TYR A 2 2.85 5.67 6.17
N ALA A 3 2.61 4.60 5.41
CA ALA A 3 1.28 4.14 5.04
C ALA A 3 1.08 2.67 5.44
N TRP A 4 -0.10 2.33 5.94
CA TRP A 4 -0.52 0.95 6.22
C TRP A 4 -2.05 0.83 6.23
N TRP A 5 -2.55 -0.39 6.25
CA TRP A 5 -3.97 -0.67 6.43
C TRP A 5 -4.20 -1.54 7.66
N VAL A 6 -5.43 -1.55 8.15
CA VAL A 6 -5.82 -2.29 9.36
C VAL A 6 -6.74 -3.43 8.97
N THR A 7 -6.41 -4.63 9.45
CA THR A 7 -7.15 -5.87 9.21
C THR A 7 -8.47 -5.89 9.99
N TRP A 8 -9.30 -6.90 9.73
CA TRP A 8 -10.59 -7.08 10.42
C TRP A 8 -10.45 -7.25 11.94
N ASP A 9 -9.34 -7.83 12.41
CA ASP A 9 -9.03 -8.06 13.82
C ASP A 9 -8.14 -6.96 14.42
N GLY A 10 -7.95 -5.84 13.71
CA GLY A 10 -7.24 -4.66 14.23
C GLY A 10 -5.72 -4.73 14.14
N ARG A 11 -5.15 -5.76 13.52
CA ARG A 11 -3.71 -5.82 13.25
C ARG A 11 -3.33 -4.83 12.16
N GLN A 12 -2.10 -4.36 12.23
CA GLN A 12 -1.49 -3.58 11.15
C GLN A 12 -1.01 -4.51 10.05
N ALA A 13 -1.38 -4.22 8.81
CA ALA A 13 -0.88 -4.83 7.60
C ALA A 13 -0.11 -3.79 6.78
N ASP A 14 1.14 -4.11 6.44
CA ASP A 14 2.13 -3.20 5.85
C ASP A 14 2.46 -3.52 4.38
N TYR A 15 1.75 -4.48 3.78
CA TYR A 15 1.89 -4.90 2.40
C TYR A 15 0.69 -4.42 1.58
N TRP A 16 0.90 -4.17 0.29
CA TRP A 16 -0.12 -3.63 -0.61
C TRP A 16 -0.47 -4.62 -1.72
N GLY A 17 -1.36 -4.19 -2.62
CA GLY A 17 -1.84 -5.02 -3.73
C GLY A 17 -0.70 -5.67 -4.51
N GLY A 18 -0.80 -6.98 -4.72
CA GLY A 18 0.21 -7.78 -5.45
C GLY A 18 1.44 -8.19 -4.64
N ALA A 19 1.56 -7.81 -3.36
CA ALA A 19 2.63 -8.24 -2.47
C ALA A 19 2.19 -9.31 -1.47
N SER A 20 3.17 -10.02 -0.90
CA SER A 20 2.91 -11.05 0.11
C SER A 20 2.67 -10.44 1.49
N PRO A 21 1.85 -11.06 2.38
CA PRO A 21 1.64 -10.58 3.74
C PRO A 21 2.93 -10.37 4.52
N GLY A 22 3.05 -9.24 5.21
CA GLY A 22 4.23 -8.89 6.01
C GLY A 22 5.49 -8.55 5.21
N SER A 23 5.38 -8.44 3.87
CA SER A 23 6.54 -8.12 3.02
C SER A 23 6.96 -6.65 3.09
N GLY A 24 6.09 -5.76 3.57
CA GLY A 24 6.31 -4.31 3.48
C GLY A 24 6.26 -3.76 2.04
N ASN A 25 5.99 -4.58 1.04
CA ASN A 25 6.06 -4.22 -0.38
C ASN A 25 4.67 -3.99 -0.99
N CYS A 26 4.68 -3.47 -2.21
CA CYS A 26 3.58 -3.52 -3.19
C CYS A 26 4.02 -4.38 -4.40
N ALA A 27 3.17 -4.48 -5.42
CA ALA A 27 3.41 -5.31 -6.59
C ALA A 27 4.80 -5.15 -7.23
N CYS A 28 5.28 -3.92 -7.43
CA CYS A 28 6.57 -3.67 -8.06
C CYS A 28 7.76 -4.09 -7.18
N GLY A 29 7.65 -3.88 -5.86
CA GLY A 29 8.70 -4.24 -4.90
C GLY A 29 8.77 -5.75 -4.72
N GLN A 30 7.61 -6.41 -4.71
CA GLN A 30 7.51 -7.87 -4.75
C GLN A 30 8.16 -8.46 -6.01
N ALA A 31 8.05 -7.78 -7.16
CA ALA A 31 8.70 -8.17 -8.41
C ALA A 31 10.20 -7.83 -8.48
N GLY A 32 10.68 -6.94 -7.61
CA GLY A 32 12.11 -6.70 -7.36
C GLY A 32 12.85 -5.85 -8.39
N SER A 33 12.18 -5.05 -9.25
CA SER A 33 12.91 -4.20 -10.23
C SER A 33 12.13 -3.10 -10.95
N SER A 34 10.84 -2.88 -10.66
CA SER A 34 10.01 -1.96 -11.46
C SER A 34 9.44 -0.76 -10.71
N CYS A 35 9.75 -0.57 -9.41
CA CYS A 35 9.27 0.59 -8.68
C CYS A 35 10.01 1.87 -9.08
N ALA A 36 9.31 3.00 -9.05
CA ALA A 36 9.93 4.31 -9.10
C ALA A 36 10.88 4.54 -7.89
N GLY A 37 11.90 5.37 -8.10
CA GLY A 37 12.85 5.76 -7.05
C GLY A 37 13.88 4.69 -6.68
N SER A 38 14.76 5.04 -5.74
CA SER A 38 15.83 4.16 -5.23
C SER A 38 15.42 3.30 -4.05
N ALA A 39 14.24 3.54 -3.46
CA ALA A 39 13.73 2.80 -2.31
C ALA A 39 13.43 1.33 -2.65
N GLY A 40 12.99 1.04 -3.88
CA GLY A 40 12.76 -0.32 -4.39
C GLY A 40 11.59 -1.07 -3.75
N THR A 41 10.98 -0.54 -2.68
CA THR A 41 9.85 -1.13 -1.96
C THR A 41 8.52 -0.82 -2.64
N CYS A 42 8.23 0.45 -2.92
CA CYS A 42 7.04 0.89 -3.64
C CYS A 42 7.21 2.14 -4.50
N ASN A 43 6.28 2.39 -5.43
CA ASN A 43 6.33 3.60 -6.26
C ASN A 43 6.11 4.85 -5.43
N CYS A 44 5.17 4.84 -4.48
CA CYS A 44 4.89 5.98 -3.62
C CYS A 44 5.98 6.23 -2.55
N ASP A 45 6.95 5.33 -2.41
CA ASP A 45 8.15 5.58 -1.61
C ASP A 45 9.19 6.45 -2.36
N ALA A 46 8.97 6.71 -3.66
CA ALA A 46 9.77 7.65 -4.41
C ALA A 46 9.45 9.07 -3.92
N ASN A 47 10.30 9.59 -3.02
CA ASN A 47 10.22 10.96 -2.50
C ASN A 47 10.63 11.99 -3.57
N ASP A 48 9.78 12.14 -4.58
CA ASP A 48 9.93 13.08 -5.69
C ASP A 48 8.62 13.86 -5.94
N TYR A 49 8.69 14.94 -6.72
CA TYR A 49 7.53 15.79 -7.02
C TYR A 49 6.65 15.24 -8.15
N THR A 50 6.67 13.92 -8.39
CA THR A 50 5.85 13.27 -9.41
C THR A 50 4.73 12.49 -8.75
N TRP A 51 3.50 12.58 -9.27
CA TRP A 51 2.42 11.69 -8.84
C TRP A 51 2.80 10.23 -9.10
N ARG A 52 2.87 9.44 -8.03
CA ARG A 52 3.11 7.99 -8.05
C ARG A 52 1.87 7.25 -7.61
N GLU A 53 1.76 6.01 -8.03
CA GLU A 53 0.64 5.13 -7.66
C GLU A 53 1.16 3.72 -7.39
N ASP A 54 0.70 3.14 -6.29
CA ASP A 54 0.71 1.70 -6.07
C ASP A 54 -0.73 1.19 -6.10
N SER A 55 -1.00 0.19 -6.93
CA SER A 55 -2.34 -0.35 -7.14
C SER A 55 -2.35 -1.88 -7.18
N GLY A 56 -3.53 -2.46 -6.93
CA GLY A 56 -3.73 -3.91 -6.95
C GLY A 56 -4.73 -4.39 -5.91
N PHE A 57 -4.98 -5.70 -5.89
CA PHE A 57 -5.88 -6.33 -4.93
C PHE A 57 -5.17 -6.69 -3.63
N LEU A 58 -5.77 -6.30 -2.51
CA LEU A 58 -5.53 -6.95 -1.22
C LEU A 58 -6.31 -8.27 -1.22
N SER A 59 -5.60 -9.40 -1.30
CA SER A 59 -6.20 -10.71 -1.58
C SER A 59 -5.96 -11.76 -0.50
N HIS A 60 -5.17 -11.44 0.54
CA HIS A 60 -4.95 -12.35 1.66
C HIS A 60 -6.20 -12.42 2.55
N LYS A 61 -6.94 -13.53 2.43
CA LYS A 61 -8.28 -13.68 2.99
C LYS A 61 -8.33 -13.46 4.51
N ASP A 62 -7.33 -13.93 5.24
CA ASP A 62 -7.33 -13.92 6.70
C ASP A 62 -7.13 -12.50 7.29
N ASP A 63 -6.75 -11.53 6.47
CA ASP A 63 -6.55 -10.14 6.88
C ASP A 63 -7.71 -9.22 6.45
N LEU A 64 -8.60 -9.68 5.57
CA LEU A 64 -9.75 -8.92 5.06
C LEU A 64 -10.99 -9.05 5.96
N PRO A 65 -11.93 -8.07 5.93
CA PRO A 65 -11.88 -6.79 5.21
C PRO A 65 -10.87 -5.79 5.78
N VAL A 66 -10.49 -4.83 4.93
CA VAL A 66 -9.83 -3.60 5.37
C VAL A 66 -10.80 -2.80 6.25
N THR A 67 -10.38 -2.46 7.47
CA THR A 67 -11.19 -1.65 8.40
C THR A 67 -10.76 -0.19 8.39
N GLN A 68 -9.48 0.10 8.12
CA GLN A 68 -8.93 1.45 8.06
C GLN A 68 -7.78 1.53 7.06
N LEU A 69 -7.64 2.68 6.40
CA LEU A 69 -6.43 3.08 5.70
C LEU A 69 -5.78 4.22 6.46
N ARG A 70 -4.46 4.15 6.63
CA ARG A 70 -3.68 5.14 7.38
C ARG A 70 -2.52 5.58 6.52
N PHE A 71 -2.48 6.88 6.25
CA PHE A 71 -1.43 7.54 5.50
C PHE A 71 -0.85 8.65 6.38
N GLY A 72 0.47 8.82 6.31
CA GLY A 72 1.24 9.83 7.01
C GLY A 72 2.33 10.37 6.10
N ASP A 73 3.30 11.09 6.68
CA ASP A 73 4.32 11.82 5.92
C ASP A 73 3.69 12.88 5.00
N THR A 74 2.77 13.65 5.60
CA THR A 74 2.03 14.75 4.95
C THR A 74 2.10 16.02 5.79
N ASN A 75 3.24 16.27 6.43
CA ASN A 75 3.47 17.41 7.32
C ASN A 75 4.16 18.60 6.63
N GLU A 76 4.69 18.42 5.42
CA GLU A 76 5.19 19.50 4.58
C GLU A 76 4.10 20.04 3.66
N GLY A 77 4.14 21.34 3.35
CA GLY A 77 3.07 22.00 2.58
C GLY A 77 2.94 21.57 1.11
N SER A 78 3.91 20.81 0.59
CA SER A 78 3.91 20.24 -0.76
C SER A 78 3.59 18.75 -0.81
N GLU A 79 3.38 18.11 0.35
CA GLU A 79 3.05 16.69 0.41
C GLU A 79 1.55 16.49 0.21
N GLU A 80 1.21 15.67 -0.77
CA GLU A 80 -0.16 15.40 -1.17
C GLU A 80 -0.35 13.89 -1.33
N GLY A 81 -1.54 13.39 -0.96
CA GLY A 81 -1.84 11.97 -1.06
C GLY A 81 -3.33 11.74 -1.30
N TYR A 82 -3.64 10.74 -2.12
CA TYR A 82 -5.00 10.28 -2.39
C TYR A 82 -5.07 8.76 -2.25
N TYR A 83 -6.25 8.26 -1.91
CA TYR A 83 -6.48 6.82 -1.85
C TYR A 83 -7.85 6.47 -2.41
N THR A 84 -7.97 5.24 -2.90
CA THR A 84 -9.25 4.61 -3.19
C THR A 84 -9.29 3.24 -2.53
N LEU A 85 -10.45 2.86 -1.99
CA LEU A 85 -10.70 1.53 -1.46
C LEU A 85 -11.95 0.98 -2.12
N GLY A 86 -11.77 -0.09 -2.89
CA GLY A 86 -12.87 -0.81 -3.51
C GLY A 86 -13.72 -1.56 -2.48
N LYS A 87 -14.90 -2.03 -2.92
CA LYS A 87 -15.73 -2.94 -2.13
C LYS A 87 -14.97 -4.25 -1.89
N LEU A 88 -15.19 -4.88 -0.73
CA LEU A 88 -14.82 -6.28 -0.55
C LEU A 88 -15.61 -7.14 -1.54
N ILE A 89 -14.90 -7.95 -2.32
CA ILE A 89 -15.49 -8.90 -3.27
C ILE A 89 -15.13 -10.31 -2.82
N CYS A 90 -16.13 -11.15 -2.64
CA CYS A 90 -15.96 -12.57 -2.37
C CYS A 90 -16.09 -13.35 -3.67
N TYR A 91 -15.10 -14.19 -3.98
CA TYR A 91 -15.18 -15.13 -5.10
C TYR A 91 -15.70 -16.49 -4.62
N PRO A 92 -16.44 -17.24 -5.47
CA PRO A 92 -16.88 -18.60 -5.17
C PRO A 92 -15.76 -19.55 -4.79
#